data_AF-A0A2S9FMT0-F1
#
_entry.id   AF-A0A2S9FMT0-F1
#
_cell.length_a   1.000
_cell.length_b   1.000
_cell.length_c   1.000
_cell.angle_alpha   90.00
_cell.angle_beta   90.00
_cell.angle_gamma   90.00
#
_symmetry.space_group_name_H-M   'P 1'
#
loop_
_entity.id
_entity.type
_entity.pdbx_description
1 polymer ?
#
loop_
_entity_poly.entity_id
_entity_poly.type
_entity_poly.pdbx_seq_one_letter_code
_entity_poly.pdbx_strand_id
1 'polypeptide(L)'
;GSDGDFVLVLEDLLGWDNVDHLAGVSVERARICMEQLAGLHAWSLQPEQERRLKVFPSLDSPFTRDLLPAAFKPAWQIYRDKADVAIPSAMDEYVERFTELAPVAIEELSRRSMLMHGDIRADNMFFSGDELKVVD
;
A
#
# COMPACT_ATOMS: atom_id res chain seq x y z
N GLY A 1 2.30 6.93 -32.21
CA GLY A 1 3.56 7.61 -31.83
C GLY A 1 4.50 6.52 -31.39
N SER A 2 5.77 6.58 -31.80
CA SER A 2 6.78 5.56 -31.49
C SER A 2 6.87 5.33 -29.98
N ASP A 3 6.61 4.09 -29.54
CA ASP A 3 7.09 3.63 -28.24
C ASP A 3 8.60 3.84 -28.21
N GLY A 4 9.05 4.74 -27.34
CA GLY A 4 10.46 4.97 -27.13
C GLY A 4 10.97 3.97 -26.10
N ASP A 5 12.04 3.25 -26.43
CA ASP A 5 12.76 2.46 -25.45
C ASP A 5 13.33 3.41 -24.39
N PHE A 6 12.97 3.20 -23.12
CA PHE A 6 13.55 3.92 -21.99
C PHE A 6 14.36 2.93 -21.13
N VAL A 7 15.53 3.37 -20.68
CA VAL A 7 16.40 2.61 -19.79
C VAL A 7 16.54 3.37 -18.49
N LEU A 8 16.32 2.68 -17.38
CA LEU A 8 16.59 3.18 -16.04
C LEU A 8 17.84 2.49 -15.50
N VAL A 9 18.79 3.28 -15.01
CA VAL A 9 19.95 2.78 -14.26
C VAL A 9 19.68 3.12 -12.79
N LEU A 10 19.54 2.09 -11.98
CA LEU A 10 19.25 2.19 -10.55
C LEU A 10 20.43 1.65 -9.74
N GLU A 11 20.46 2.00 -8.47
CA GLU A 11 21.44 1.45 -7.54
C GLU A 11 21.24 -0.07 -7.33
N ASP A 12 22.34 -0.77 -7.07
CA ASP A 12 22.33 -2.19 -6.71
C ASP A 12 22.12 -2.35 -5.21
N LEU A 13 21.18 -3.22 -4.83
CA LEU A 13 20.83 -3.52 -3.44
C LEU A 13 21.37 -4.88 -2.97
N LEU A 14 22.25 -5.55 -3.72
CA LEU A 14 22.80 -6.86 -3.35
C LEU A 14 23.44 -6.91 -1.95
N GLY A 15 23.98 -5.79 -1.47
CA GLY A 15 24.57 -5.69 -0.12
C GLY A 15 23.57 -5.42 1.02
N TRP A 16 22.28 -5.27 0.71
CA TRP A 16 21.24 -4.98 1.68
C TRP A 16 20.49 -6.26 2.07
N ASP A 17 20.01 -6.31 3.31
CA ASP A 17 19.23 -7.43 3.83
C ASP A 17 17.76 -7.28 3.45
N ASN A 18 17.28 -8.11 2.52
CA ASN A 18 15.88 -8.17 2.12
C ASN A 18 15.05 -8.95 3.13
N VAL A 19 13.88 -8.44 3.51
CA VAL A 19 13.07 -9.11 4.54
C VAL A 19 12.27 -10.27 3.95
N ASP A 20 12.42 -11.44 4.57
CA ASP A 20 11.54 -12.58 4.31
C ASP A 20 10.13 -12.30 4.87
N HIS A 21 9.14 -12.28 3.97
CA HIS A 21 7.74 -12.03 4.35
C HIS A 21 7.17 -13.12 5.28
N LEU A 22 7.71 -14.34 5.28
CA LEU A 22 7.26 -15.43 6.15
C LEU A 22 7.80 -15.26 7.56
N ALA A 23 9.05 -14.82 7.68
CA ALA A 23 9.67 -14.50 8.97
C ALA A 23 9.09 -13.19 9.56
N GLY A 24 8.67 -12.27 8.69
CA GLY A 24 8.10 -10.99 9.06
C GLY A 24 9.15 -9.95 9.45
N VAL A 25 8.69 -8.75 9.78
CA VAL A 25 9.54 -7.62 10.17
C VAL A 25 9.66 -7.58 11.70
N SER A 26 10.89 -7.52 12.22
CA SER A 26 11.10 -7.32 13.66
C SER A 26 10.53 -5.97 14.11
N VAL A 27 10.17 -5.85 15.40
CA VAL A 27 9.64 -4.59 15.93
C VAL A 27 10.61 -3.42 15.70
N GLU A 28 11.92 -3.65 15.82
CA GLU A 28 12.93 -2.61 15.60
C GLU A 28 12.92 -2.12 14.15
N ARG A 29 12.94 -3.04 13.18
CA ARG A 29 12.86 -2.69 11.76
C ARG A 29 11.53 -2.05 11.38
N ALA A 30 10.43 -2.44 12.03
CA ALA A 30 9.15 -1.80 11.84
C ALA A 30 9.17 -0.34 12.32
N ARG A 31 9.91 -0.02 13.39
CA ARG A 31 10.10 1.37 13.83
C ARG A 31 10.90 2.18 12.81
N ILE A 32 11.99 1.64 12.28
CA ILE A 32 12.76 2.26 11.20
C ILE A 32 11.85 2.54 10.00
N CYS A 33 11.03 1.57 9.59
CA CYS A 33 10.07 1.76 8.51
C CYS A 33 9.06 2.89 8.80
N MET A 34 8.49 2.95 10.00
CA MET A 34 7.57 4.02 10.39
C MET A 34 8.24 5.39 10.37
N GLU A 35 9.51 5.50 10.78
CA GLU A 35 10.28 6.75 10.72
C GLU A 35 10.51 7.21 9.28
N GLN A 36 10.88 6.30 8.37
CA GLN A 36 11.06 6.63 6.95
C GLN A 36 9.73 7.04 6.29
N LEU A 37 8.64 6.33 6.57
CA LEU A 37 7.30 6.70 6.08
C LEU A 37 6.85 8.06 6.63
N ALA A 38 7.13 8.35 7.90
CA ALA A 38 6.84 9.65 8.48
C ALA A 38 7.63 10.77 7.77
N GLY A 39 8.89 10.52 7.43
CA GLY A 39 9.71 11.42 6.59
C GLY A 39 9.11 11.65 5.21
N LEU A 40 8.71 10.58 4.53
CA LEU A 40 8.05 10.64 3.21
C LEU A 40 6.74 11.45 3.26
N HIS A 41 5.91 11.19 4.27
CA HIS A 41 4.65 11.92 4.47
C HIS A 41 4.91 13.40 4.77
N ALA A 42 5.87 13.71 5.66
CA ALA A 42 6.22 15.09 5.98
C ALA A 42 6.75 15.85 4.75
N TRP A 43 7.58 15.22 3.92
CA TRP A 43 8.03 15.78 2.65
C TRP A 43 6.86 16.01 1.68
N SER A 44 5.92 15.07 1.59
CA SER A 44 4.77 15.16 0.69
C SER A 44 3.82 16.32 1.02
N LEU A 45 3.74 16.69 2.31
CA LEU A 45 2.89 17.78 2.78
C LEU A 45 3.50 19.17 2.56
N GLN A 46 4.74 19.26 2.06
CA GLN A 46 5.34 20.55 1.76
C GLN A 46 4.65 21.21 0.55
N PRO A 47 4.30 22.51 0.60
CA PRO A 47 3.56 23.19 -0.47
C PRO A 47 4.22 23.09 -1.86
N GLU A 48 5.54 22.99 -1.92
CA GLU A 48 6.29 22.91 -3.17
C GLU A 48 6.05 21.58 -3.91
N GLN A 49 5.66 20.53 -3.19
CA GLN A 49 5.41 19.20 -3.79
C GLN A 49 4.01 19.07 -4.38
N GLU A 50 3.06 19.97 -4.07
CA GLU A 50 1.64 19.84 -4.48
C GLU A 50 1.49 19.61 -5.99
N ARG A 51 2.25 20.34 -6.82
CA ARG A 51 2.22 20.14 -8.28
C ARG A 51 2.85 18.83 -8.74
N ARG A 52 3.91 18.37 -8.07
CA ARG A 52 4.61 17.12 -8.40
C ARG A 52 3.76 15.91 -8.05
N LEU A 53 3.02 15.97 -6.94
CA LEU A 53 2.20 14.85 -6.48
C LEU A 53 0.96 14.60 -7.36
N LYS A 54 0.51 15.58 -8.15
CA LYS A 54 -0.64 15.42 -9.07
C LYS A 54 -0.42 14.41 -10.20
N VAL A 55 0.82 13.96 -10.43
CA VAL A 55 1.10 12.89 -11.42
C VAL A 55 0.79 11.50 -10.88
N PHE A 56 0.72 11.34 -9.56
CA PHE A 56 0.39 10.07 -8.92
C PHE A 56 -1.12 9.90 -8.82
N PRO A 57 -1.62 8.65 -8.94
CA PRO A 57 -3.04 8.39 -8.79
C PRO A 57 -3.51 8.68 -7.36
N SER A 58 -4.70 9.25 -7.24
CA SER A 58 -5.38 9.40 -5.94
C SER A 58 -5.88 8.04 -5.47
N LEU A 59 -5.83 7.79 -4.15
CA LEU A 59 -6.58 6.69 -3.53
C LEU A 59 -8.06 6.82 -3.86
N ASP A 60 -8.56 8.05 -3.84
CA ASP A 60 -9.90 8.41 -4.24
C ASP A 60 -10.03 8.57 -5.76
N SER A 61 -9.96 7.45 -6.48
CA SER A 61 -10.16 7.39 -7.92
C SER A 61 -11.50 6.73 -8.28
N PRO A 62 -12.07 7.00 -9.48
CA PRO A 62 -13.25 6.26 -9.95
C PRO A 62 -13.03 4.74 -9.95
N PHE A 63 -11.82 4.30 -10.30
CA PHE A 63 -11.45 2.89 -10.23
C PHE A 63 -11.60 2.33 -8.82
N THR A 64 -11.04 3.02 -7.81
CA THR A 64 -11.14 2.59 -6.40
C THR A 64 -12.57 2.63 -5.88
N ARG A 65 -13.35 3.65 -6.25
CA ARG A 65 -14.75 3.81 -5.80
C ARG A 65 -15.70 2.78 -6.38
N ASP A 66 -15.52 2.43 -7.65
CA ASP A 66 -16.51 1.61 -8.37
C ASP A 66 -16.09 0.14 -8.44
N LEU A 67 -14.81 -0.13 -8.74
CA LEU A 67 -14.37 -1.50 -9.00
C LEU A 67 -14.06 -2.27 -7.72
N LEU A 68 -13.43 -1.63 -6.73
CA LEU A 68 -13.00 -2.32 -5.50
C LEU A 68 -14.21 -2.84 -4.69
N PRO A 69 -15.29 -2.05 -4.47
CA PRO A 69 -16.49 -2.56 -3.80
C PRO A 69 -17.22 -3.65 -4.61
N ALA A 70 -17.23 -3.53 -5.94
CA ALA A 70 -17.87 -4.52 -6.81
C ALA A 70 -17.12 -5.87 -6.83
N ALA A 71 -15.78 -5.84 -6.77
CA ALA A 71 -14.92 -7.02 -6.76
C ALA A 71 -14.90 -7.75 -5.41
N PHE A 72 -15.23 -7.04 -4.32
CA PHE A 72 -15.14 -7.58 -2.96
C PHE A 72 -16.02 -8.82 -2.75
N LYS A 73 -17.32 -8.75 -3.08
CA LYS A 73 -18.26 -9.85 -2.78
C LYS A 73 -17.89 -11.18 -3.48
N PRO A 74 -17.53 -11.19 -4.79
CA PRO A 74 -16.98 -12.38 -5.43
C PRO A 74 -15.69 -12.89 -4.78
N ALA A 75 -14.73 -12.01 -4.47
CA ALA A 75 -13.48 -12.39 -3.84
C ALA A 75 -13.68 -12.98 -2.44
N TRP A 76 -14.61 -12.40 -1.66
CA TRP A 76 -14.99 -12.92 -0.36
C TRP A 76 -15.62 -14.31 -0.46
N GLN A 77 -16.48 -14.56 -1.44
CA GLN A 77 -17.05 -15.89 -1.66
C GLN A 77 -15.95 -16.93 -1.93
N ILE A 78 -14.99 -16.59 -2.79
CA ILE A 78 -13.85 -17.48 -3.08
C ILE A 78 -13.04 -17.77 -1.81
N TYR A 79 -12.82 -16.75 -0.97
CA TYR A 79 -12.15 -16.94 0.32
C TYR A 79 -12.93 -17.91 1.22
N ARG A 80 -14.26 -17.71 1.36
CA ARG A 80 -15.09 -18.63 2.16
C ARG A 80 -15.07 -20.07 1.67
N ASP A 81 -15.06 -20.27 0.35
CA ASP A 81 -15.08 -21.60 -0.26
C ASP A 81 -13.73 -22.33 -0.10
N LYS A 82 -12.63 -21.59 0.06
CA LYS A 82 -11.26 -22.13 0.08
C LYS A 82 -10.57 -22.05 1.45
N ALA A 83 -11.13 -21.30 2.40
CA ALA A 83 -10.53 -21.13 3.70
C ALA A 83 -10.63 -22.42 4.52
N ASP A 84 -9.48 -22.95 4.95
CA ASP A 84 -9.41 -24.06 5.90
C ASP A 84 -9.57 -23.60 7.36
N VAL A 85 -9.76 -22.29 7.57
CA VAL A 85 -9.89 -21.66 8.89
C VAL A 85 -11.31 -21.15 9.08
N ALA A 86 -11.87 -21.39 10.28
CA ALA A 86 -13.18 -20.87 10.64
C ALA A 86 -13.20 -19.35 10.62
N ILE A 87 -14.18 -18.78 9.90
CA ILE A 87 -14.40 -17.34 9.84
C ILE A 87 -15.27 -16.93 11.03
N PRO A 88 -14.84 -15.96 11.86
CA PRO A 88 -15.67 -15.47 12.96
C PRO A 88 -16.98 -14.88 12.46
N SER A 89 -18.11 -15.23 13.08
CA SER A 89 -19.43 -14.68 12.71
C SER A 89 -19.53 -13.16 12.86
N ALA A 90 -18.65 -12.56 13.68
CA ALA A 90 -18.51 -11.11 13.78
C ALA A 90 -18.14 -10.44 12.44
N MET A 91 -17.57 -11.18 11.48
CA MET A 91 -17.23 -10.67 10.15
C MET A 91 -18.43 -10.60 9.20
N ASP A 92 -19.51 -11.35 9.46
CA ASP A 92 -20.65 -11.43 8.55
C ASP A 92 -21.31 -10.06 8.36
N GLU A 93 -21.50 -9.31 9.46
CA GLU A 93 -22.08 -7.96 9.39
C GLU A 93 -21.18 -7.00 8.58
N TYR A 94 -19.86 -7.06 8.78
CA TYR A 94 -18.91 -6.22 8.06
C TYR A 94 -18.96 -6.49 6.56
N VAL A 95 -18.97 -7.77 6.18
CA VAL A 95 -18.97 -8.20 4.77
C VAL A 95 -20.24 -7.73 4.06
N GLU A 96 -21.41 -7.90 4.68
CA GLU A 96 -22.69 -7.48 4.07
C GLU A 96 -22.75 -5.97 3.84
N ARG A 97 -22.07 -5.20 4.69
CA ARG A 97 -22.04 -3.73 4.63
C ARG A 97 -20.82 -3.17 3.89
N PHE A 98 -19.89 -4.01 3.44
CA PHE A 98 -18.62 -3.53 2.89
C PHE A 98 -18.80 -2.56 1.73
N THR A 99 -19.71 -2.86 0.79
CA THR A 99 -19.97 -1.99 -0.37
C THR A 99 -20.52 -0.62 0.03
N GLU A 100 -21.22 -0.52 1.16
CA GLU A 100 -21.72 0.74 1.73
C GLU A 100 -20.61 1.50 2.49
N LEU A 101 -19.74 0.75 3.20
CA LEU A 101 -18.70 1.31 4.05
C LEU A 101 -17.44 1.73 3.29
N ALA A 102 -17.10 1.03 2.19
CA ALA A 102 -15.88 1.25 1.44
C ALA A 102 -15.78 2.67 0.85
N PRO A 103 -16.82 3.25 0.23
CA PRO A 103 -16.77 4.63 -0.25
C PRO A 103 -16.51 5.65 0.88
N VAL A 104 -17.13 5.45 2.05
CA VAL A 104 -16.94 6.30 3.23
C VAL A 104 -15.49 6.23 3.71
N ALA A 105 -14.93 5.02 3.80
CA ALA A 105 -13.54 4.83 4.19
C ALA A 105 -12.57 5.48 3.18
N ILE A 106 -12.80 5.31 1.87
CA ILE A 106 -11.97 5.91 0.81
C ILE A 106 -12.01 7.44 0.92
N GLU A 107 -13.18 8.04 1.11
CA GLU A 107 -13.31 9.50 1.28
C GLU A 107 -12.51 9.99 2.49
N GLU A 108 -12.71 9.38 3.66
CA GLU A 108 -12.05 9.79 4.91
C GLU A 108 -10.52 9.60 4.83
N LEU A 109 -10.05 8.47 4.29
CA LEU A 109 -8.62 8.19 4.12
C LEU A 109 -7.96 9.13 3.11
N SER A 110 -8.72 9.69 2.18
CA SER A 110 -8.20 10.57 1.13
C SER A 110 -8.25 12.07 1.48
N ARG A 111 -8.78 12.44 2.67
CA ARG A 111 -8.85 13.85 3.10
C ARG A 111 -7.49 14.53 3.26
N ARG A 112 -6.43 13.75 3.49
CA ARG A 112 -5.05 14.24 3.54
C ARG A 112 -4.28 13.61 2.39
N SER A 113 -3.89 14.43 1.42
CA SER A 113 -3.04 13.98 0.33
C SER A 113 -1.59 13.94 0.80
N MET A 114 -1.03 12.74 0.85
CA MET A 114 0.38 12.47 1.06
C MET A 114 0.79 11.32 0.16
N LEU A 115 2.07 11.26 -0.23
CA LEU A 115 2.55 10.16 -1.05
C LEU A 115 2.56 8.88 -0.23
N MET A 116 1.92 7.84 -0.75
CA MET A 116 1.98 6.50 -0.20
C MET A 116 2.76 5.63 -1.17
N HIS A 117 3.54 4.68 -0.64
CA HIS A 117 4.20 3.68 -1.48
C HIS A 117 3.20 2.82 -2.26
N GLY A 118 2.07 2.50 -1.63
CA GLY A 118 1.03 1.65 -2.23
C GLY A 118 1.21 0.14 -1.97
N ASP A 119 2.43 -0.33 -1.73
CA ASP A 119 2.72 -1.74 -1.42
C ASP A 119 3.84 -1.86 -0.35
N ILE A 120 3.58 -1.33 0.84
CA ILE A 120 4.53 -1.35 1.95
C ILE A 120 4.53 -2.71 2.65
N ARG A 121 5.43 -3.60 2.24
CA ARG A 121 5.51 -4.99 2.72
C ARG A 121 6.95 -5.49 2.80
N ALA A 122 7.16 -6.52 3.61
CA ALA A 122 8.49 -7.03 3.98
C ALA A 122 9.40 -7.33 2.78
N ASP A 123 8.86 -8.02 1.78
CA ASP A 123 9.53 -8.40 0.54
C ASP A 123 10.00 -7.20 -0.31
N ASN A 124 9.35 -6.05 -0.16
CA ASN A 124 9.77 -4.80 -0.80
C ASN A 124 10.80 -4.03 0.03
N MET A 125 11.14 -4.47 1.24
CA MET A 125 12.04 -3.77 2.16
C MET A 125 13.45 -4.35 2.14
N PHE A 126 14.42 -3.45 2.08
CA PHE A 126 15.85 -3.74 2.12
C PHE A 126 16.48 -2.93 3.25
N PHE A 127 17.19 -3.58 4.16
CA PHE A 127 17.81 -2.94 5.33
C PHE A 127 19.34 -2.98 5.28
N SER A 128 19.97 -1.91 5.77
CA SER A 128 21.42 -1.85 6.02
C SER A 128 21.65 -1.07 7.30
N GLY A 129 21.80 -1.78 8.43
CA GLY A 129 21.77 -1.15 9.75
C GLY A 129 20.42 -0.48 10.00
N ASP A 130 20.44 0.83 10.27
CA ASP A 130 19.25 1.65 10.53
C ASP A 130 18.69 2.31 9.25
N GLU A 131 19.26 2.00 8.09
CA GLU A 131 18.75 2.49 6.81
C GLU A 131 17.74 1.50 6.22
N LEU A 132 16.72 2.05 5.55
CA LEU A 132 15.71 1.31 4.81
C LEU A 132 15.59 1.85 3.40
N LYS A 133 15.54 0.93 2.44
CA LYS A 133 15.11 1.18 1.06
C LYS A 133 13.89 0.33 0.75
N VAL A 134 12.99 0.91 -0.03
CA VAL A 134 11.78 0.23 -0.49
C VAL A 134 11.72 0.29 -2.01
N VAL A 135 11.29 -0.79 -2.62
CA VAL A 135 11.12 -0.94 -4.07
C VAL A 135 9.68 -1.32 -4.40
N ASP A 136 9.32 -1.23 -5.68
CA ASP A 136 7.93 -1.26 -6.21
C ASP A 136 7.17 0.07 -6.01
#